data_AF-A0A6J1WRX8-F1
#
_entry.id   AF-A0A6J1WRX8-F1
#
_cell.length_a   1.000
_cell.length_b   1.000
_cell.length_c   1.000
_cell.angle_alpha   90.00
_cell.angle_beta   90.00
_cell.angle_gamma   90.00
#
_symmetry.space_group_name_H-M   'P 1'
#
loop_
_entity.id
_entity.type
_entity.pdbx_description
1 polymer ?
#
loop_
_entity_poly.entity_id
_entity_poly.type
_entity_poly.pdbx_seq_one_letter_code
_entity_poly.pdbx_strand_id
1 'polypeptide(L)'
;LKYVTEAVPLLKIDFNDGFDISDKLDPKTEQFDYTIDIKVTEDCEVTNLIGFFNLFLTDDVMVTTDPRSQDRIEAWHQAIFYDFLPGKYTKGEVLQKSFSSYGGVLELIEPDLVKSRFGYRISRAMLTFLNDQQYTKGITNSVPIISLYVGQIVDISDTEIVDLCTFPIFGLKMLKRGAKLLTCNPSNSDDQTFIEIILKMNNIPLDKVKILLGDRWTNTDFKDNMYHVIFNNIFDLNSDIDVQKRRLALYLQHAHLVDDGLLLPHKMTIMGQLVNCKRLDVQNRVYDENVGYKIAAHVNRYQVSQVSNLNLTLLDYEALSDTIVISPDCYRVKSDVMKAPVTND
;
A
#
# COMPACT_ATOMS: atom_id res chain seq x y z
N LEU A 1 7.45 16.26 -6.39
CA LEU A 1 6.32 16.29 -7.33
C LEU A 1 6.55 17.43 -8.31
N LYS A 2 6.35 17.23 -9.61
CA LYS A 2 6.54 18.27 -10.64
C LYS A 2 5.25 18.38 -11.45
N TYR A 3 4.64 19.55 -11.46
CA TYR A 3 3.44 19.83 -12.25
C TYR A 3 3.86 20.26 -13.65
N VAL A 4 3.38 19.56 -14.66
CA VAL A 4 3.76 19.73 -16.08
C VAL A 4 2.60 20.21 -16.95
N THR A 5 1.52 20.63 -16.31
CA THR A 5 0.30 21.14 -16.93
C THR A 5 -0.25 22.28 -16.07
N GLU A 6 -1.06 23.13 -16.68
CA GLU A 6 -1.97 23.99 -15.92
C GLU A 6 -3.16 23.18 -15.41
N ALA A 7 -3.85 23.72 -14.40
CA ALA A 7 -5.10 23.11 -13.95
C ALA A 7 -6.23 23.41 -14.92
N VAL A 8 -7.03 22.38 -15.20
CA VAL A 8 -8.17 22.45 -16.11
C VAL A 8 -9.42 22.09 -15.29
N PRO A 9 -10.51 22.87 -15.39
CA PRO A 9 -11.76 22.52 -14.71
C PRO A 9 -12.36 21.27 -15.36
N LEU A 10 -12.56 20.23 -14.56
CA LEU A 10 -13.26 19.01 -14.97
C LEU A 10 -14.78 19.16 -14.83
N LEU A 11 -15.21 19.66 -13.67
CA LEU A 11 -16.60 19.81 -13.30
C LEU A 11 -16.80 21.11 -12.54
N LYS A 12 -17.92 21.79 -12.80
CA LYS A 12 -18.40 22.95 -12.04
C LYS A 12 -19.83 22.66 -11.61
N ILE A 13 -20.14 22.82 -10.33
CA ILE A 13 -21.48 22.61 -9.78
C ILE A 13 -21.95 23.92 -9.14
N ASP A 14 -23.15 24.36 -9.47
CA ASP A 14 -23.85 25.42 -8.74
C ASP A 14 -24.72 24.82 -7.64
N PHE A 15 -24.28 24.97 -6.39
CA PHE A 15 -25.01 24.47 -5.24
C PHE A 15 -26.31 25.24 -4.93
N ASN A 16 -26.56 26.37 -5.59
CA ASN A 16 -27.82 27.11 -5.49
C ASN A 16 -28.84 26.69 -6.57
N ASP A 17 -28.42 25.90 -7.57
CA ASP A 17 -29.31 25.37 -8.60
C ASP A 17 -29.52 23.86 -8.40
N GLY A 18 -30.71 23.52 -7.87
CA GLY A 18 -31.09 22.12 -7.64
C GLY A 18 -31.14 21.29 -8.94
N PHE A 19 -31.39 21.91 -10.09
CA PHE A 19 -31.33 21.21 -11.37
C PHE A 19 -29.89 20.92 -11.77
N ASP A 20 -28.97 21.86 -11.56
CA ASP A 20 -27.54 21.65 -11.85
C ASP A 20 -26.94 20.54 -10.98
N ILE A 21 -27.32 20.50 -9.69
CA ILE A 21 -26.95 19.41 -8.79
C ILE A 21 -27.51 18.09 -9.31
N SER A 22 -28.81 18.04 -9.65
CA SER A 22 -29.45 16.80 -10.10
C SER A 22 -28.85 16.31 -11.42
N ASP A 23 -28.61 17.21 -12.38
CA ASP A 23 -28.03 16.90 -13.68
C ASP A 23 -26.58 16.43 -13.60
N LYS A 24 -25.82 16.80 -12.57
CA LYS A 24 -24.39 16.42 -12.46
C LYS A 24 -24.10 15.35 -11.41
N LEU A 25 -25.00 15.15 -10.45
CA LEU A 25 -24.78 14.30 -9.29
C LEU A 25 -25.91 13.28 -9.02
N ASP A 26 -27.02 13.26 -9.78
CA ASP A 26 -28.08 12.27 -9.54
C ASP A 26 -27.59 10.85 -9.92
N PRO A 27 -27.53 9.91 -8.96
CA PRO A 27 -27.11 8.54 -9.22
C PRO A 27 -28.08 7.74 -10.10
N LYS A 28 -29.28 8.28 -10.39
CA LYS A 28 -30.29 7.65 -11.28
C LYS A 28 -30.17 8.09 -12.73
N THR A 29 -29.52 9.21 -13.00
CA THR A 29 -29.21 9.64 -14.36
C THR A 29 -27.98 8.90 -14.88
N GLU A 30 -27.91 8.70 -16.19
CA GLU A 30 -26.88 7.93 -16.88
C GLU A 30 -25.46 8.40 -16.53
N GLN A 31 -24.48 7.51 -16.66
CA GLN A 31 -23.06 7.80 -16.49
C GLN A 31 -22.68 9.09 -17.24
N PHE A 32 -22.27 10.13 -16.51
CA PHE A 32 -21.77 11.36 -17.13
C PHE A 32 -20.30 11.20 -17.45
N ASP A 33 -20.01 11.17 -18.75
CA ASP A 33 -18.64 11.13 -19.26
C ASP A 33 -18.14 12.56 -19.52
N TYR A 34 -17.22 13.02 -18.69
CA TYR A 34 -16.53 14.29 -18.87
C TYR A 34 -15.23 14.05 -19.64
N THR A 35 -14.98 14.80 -20.70
CA THR A 35 -13.69 14.75 -21.40
C THR A 35 -12.97 16.08 -21.23
N ILE A 36 -11.71 16.02 -20.83
CA ILE A 36 -10.84 17.18 -20.67
C ILE A 36 -9.62 17.06 -21.57
N ASP A 37 -9.24 18.20 -22.13
CA ASP A 37 -8.02 18.36 -22.93
C ASP A 37 -7.01 19.15 -22.09
N ILE A 38 -5.91 18.49 -21.72
CA ILE A 38 -4.88 19.05 -20.85
C ILE A 38 -3.64 19.33 -21.68
N LYS A 39 -3.26 20.61 -21.81
CA LYS A 39 -2.05 21.01 -22.54
C LYS A 39 -0.80 20.86 -21.66
N VAL A 40 0.19 20.14 -22.18
CA VAL A 40 1.48 19.94 -21.54
C VAL A 40 2.37 21.18 -21.71
N THR A 41 3.00 21.65 -20.63
CA THR A 41 3.78 22.89 -20.61
C THR A 41 5.27 22.70 -20.90
N GLU A 42 5.75 21.46 -20.85
CA GLU A 42 7.15 21.08 -21.09
C GLU A 42 7.30 19.60 -21.47
N ASP A 43 8.43 19.23 -22.09
CA ASP A 43 8.71 17.82 -22.41
C ASP A 43 8.78 16.99 -21.12
N CYS A 44 7.97 15.93 -21.04
CA CYS A 44 7.80 15.19 -19.80
C CYS A 44 7.26 13.77 -20.00
N GLU A 45 7.22 13.02 -18.90
CA GLU A 45 6.43 11.79 -18.77
C GLU A 45 5.31 12.05 -17.76
N VAL A 46 4.06 11.92 -18.20
CA VAL A 46 2.89 12.06 -17.33
C VAL A 46 2.57 10.70 -16.75
N THR A 47 2.65 10.59 -15.43
CA THR A 47 2.46 9.34 -14.68
C THR A 47 1.20 9.33 -13.82
N ASN A 48 0.66 10.52 -13.48
CA ASN A 48 -0.46 10.67 -12.57
C ASN A 48 -1.27 11.91 -12.97
N LEU A 49 -2.56 11.90 -12.66
CA LEU A 49 -3.42 13.08 -12.66
C LEU A 49 -3.81 13.42 -11.23
N ILE A 50 -3.79 14.70 -10.88
CA ILE A 50 -4.10 15.17 -9.53
C ILE A 50 -5.37 16.00 -9.59
N GLY A 51 -6.40 15.56 -8.87
CA GLY A 51 -7.65 16.27 -8.68
C GLY A 51 -7.66 17.07 -7.39
N PHE A 52 -8.21 18.26 -7.45
CA PHE A 52 -8.47 19.13 -6.31
C PHE A 52 -9.75 19.92 -6.59
N PHE A 53 -10.25 20.64 -5.58
CA PHE A 53 -11.44 21.48 -5.73
C PHE A 53 -11.22 22.89 -5.19
N ASN A 54 -12.03 23.80 -5.73
CA ASN A 54 -12.24 25.14 -5.21
C ASN A 54 -13.72 25.25 -4.80
N LEU A 55 -13.96 25.58 -3.54
CA LEU A 55 -15.28 25.82 -2.99
C LEU A 55 -15.48 27.32 -2.80
N PHE A 56 -16.39 27.90 -3.55
CA PHE A 56 -16.75 29.31 -3.46
C PHE A 56 -17.88 29.45 -2.42
N LEU A 57 -17.57 30.07 -1.28
CA LEU A 57 -18.55 30.37 -0.23
C LEU A 57 -19.34 31.64 -0.57
N THR A 58 -18.68 32.58 -1.23
CA THR A 58 -19.23 33.77 -1.86
C THR A 58 -18.44 34.05 -3.14
N ASP A 59 -18.77 35.12 -3.86
CA ASP A 59 -18.02 35.54 -5.04
C ASP A 59 -16.55 35.89 -4.74
N ASP A 60 -16.26 36.33 -3.50
CA ASP A 60 -14.93 36.79 -3.08
C ASP A 60 -14.23 35.82 -2.10
N VAL A 61 -14.94 34.85 -1.54
CA VAL A 61 -14.42 33.92 -0.53
C VAL A 61 -14.36 32.51 -1.12
N MET A 62 -13.14 32.02 -1.30
CA MET A 62 -12.86 30.69 -1.84
C MET A 62 -12.00 29.88 -0.87
N VAL A 63 -12.38 28.61 -0.70
CA VAL A 63 -11.58 27.59 -0.04
C VAL A 63 -10.99 26.68 -1.12
N THR A 64 -9.68 26.44 -1.09
CA THR A 64 -9.01 25.63 -2.12
C THR A 64 -8.21 24.47 -1.52
N THR A 65 -8.25 23.34 -2.22
CA THR A 65 -7.35 22.20 -1.99
C THR A 65 -6.27 22.09 -3.07
N ASP A 66 -6.06 23.13 -3.89
CA ASP A 66 -4.99 23.14 -4.90
C ASP A 66 -3.62 23.00 -4.21
N PRO A 67 -2.88 21.92 -4.45
CA PRO A 67 -1.59 21.71 -3.80
C PRO A 67 -0.52 22.74 -4.20
N ARG A 68 -0.75 23.53 -5.25
CA ARG A 68 0.14 24.60 -5.71
C ARG A 68 -0.13 25.93 -4.99
N SER A 69 -1.29 26.07 -4.35
CA SER A 69 -1.65 27.28 -3.61
C SER A 69 -0.94 27.35 -2.26
N GLN A 70 -0.51 28.55 -1.87
CA GLN A 70 0.01 28.83 -0.52
C GLN A 70 -1.12 28.92 0.50
N ASP A 71 -2.31 29.33 0.07
CA ASP A 71 -3.52 29.47 0.91
C ASP A 71 -4.37 28.20 0.94
N ARG A 72 -3.82 27.07 0.49
CA ARG A 72 -4.54 25.80 0.50
C ARG A 72 -4.85 25.40 1.93
N ILE A 73 -6.02 24.80 2.10
CA ILE A 73 -6.36 24.19 3.37
C ILE A 73 -5.87 22.74 3.44
N GLU A 74 -5.54 22.27 4.63
CA GLU A 74 -4.92 20.96 4.84
C GLU A 74 -5.89 19.91 5.41
N ALA A 75 -7.13 20.30 5.69
CA ALA A 75 -8.17 19.42 6.22
C ALA A 75 -8.69 18.40 5.19
N TRP A 76 -8.54 18.69 3.90
CA TRP A 76 -8.91 17.78 2.81
C TRP A 76 -7.68 17.43 1.97
N HIS A 77 -7.65 16.18 1.51
CA HIS A 77 -6.61 15.67 0.63
C HIS A 77 -6.97 15.86 -0.85
N GLN A 78 -5.96 15.78 -1.71
CA GLN A 78 -6.13 15.75 -3.17
C GLN A 78 -6.49 14.33 -3.63
N ALA A 79 -7.22 14.24 -4.74
CA ALA A 79 -7.44 12.98 -5.46
C ALA A 79 -6.25 12.69 -6.38
N ILE A 80 -5.87 11.42 -6.52
CA ILE A 80 -4.83 11.00 -7.46
C ILE A 80 -5.44 9.91 -8.35
N PHE A 81 -5.40 10.12 -9.66
CA PHE A 81 -5.84 9.14 -10.66
C PHE A 81 -4.62 8.58 -11.39
N TYR A 82 -4.50 7.26 -11.38
CA TYR A 82 -3.39 6.50 -11.98
C TYR A 82 -3.88 5.35 -12.86
N ASP A 83 -5.18 5.29 -13.16
CA ASP A 83 -5.80 4.28 -14.05
C ASP A 83 -5.54 4.62 -15.54
N PHE A 84 -4.27 4.86 -15.90
CA PHE A 84 -3.79 5.01 -17.28
C PHE A 84 -2.29 4.62 -17.36
N LEU A 85 -1.83 4.25 -18.55
CA LEU A 85 -0.40 3.97 -18.74
C LEU A 85 0.40 5.28 -18.80
N PRO A 86 1.56 5.38 -18.11
CA PRO A 86 2.45 6.53 -18.26
C PRO A 86 2.79 6.80 -19.72
N GLY A 87 2.72 8.07 -20.12
CA GLY A 87 2.94 8.51 -21.49
C GLY A 87 4.00 9.61 -21.54
N LYS A 88 4.83 9.59 -22.58
CA LYS A 88 5.77 10.68 -22.87
C LYS A 88 5.08 11.70 -23.78
N TYR A 89 5.21 12.97 -23.41
CA TYR A 89 4.59 14.07 -24.13
C TYR A 89 5.62 15.17 -24.40
N THR A 90 5.49 15.81 -25.55
CA THR A 90 6.25 17.00 -25.90
C THR A 90 5.50 18.27 -25.50
N LYS A 91 6.24 19.35 -25.26
CA LYS A 91 5.69 20.65 -24.91
C LYS A 91 4.63 21.09 -25.93
N GLY A 92 3.43 21.38 -25.43
CA GLY A 92 2.31 21.85 -26.22
C GLY A 92 1.38 20.76 -26.74
N GLU A 93 1.75 19.48 -26.60
CA GLU A 93 0.84 18.37 -26.84
C GLU A 93 -0.35 18.40 -25.89
N VAL A 94 -1.46 17.81 -26.34
CA VAL A 94 -2.72 17.75 -25.61
C VAL A 94 -2.95 16.32 -25.15
N LEU A 95 -3.05 16.15 -23.85
CA LEU A 95 -3.47 14.92 -23.20
C LEU A 95 -4.99 14.96 -23.02
N GLN A 96 -5.70 14.13 -23.78
CA GLN A 96 -7.13 13.95 -23.62
C GLN A 96 -7.42 12.87 -22.59
N LYS A 97 -8.30 13.16 -21.63
CA LYS A 97 -8.72 12.22 -20.57
C LYS A 97 -10.22 12.28 -20.34
N SER A 98 -10.82 11.13 -20.13
CA SER A 98 -12.25 11.01 -19.86
C SER A 98 -12.51 10.53 -18.44
N PHE A 99 -13.56 11.01 -17.80
CA PHE A 99 -13.94 10.68 -16.43
C PHE A 99 -15.42 10.33 -16.37
N SER A 100 -15.79 9.35 -15.56
CA SER A 100 -17.19 9.05 -15.22
C SER A 100 -17.49 9.50 -13.79
N SER A 101 -18.70 9.99 -13.56
CA SER A 101 -19.26 10.11 -12.22
C SER A 101 -20.37 9.09 -12.03
N TYR A 102 -20.22 8.16 -11.09
CA TYR A 102 -21.25 7.18 -10.76
C TYR A 102 -21.29 6.91 -9.26
N GLY A 103 -22.48 6.93 -8.66
CA GLY A 103 -22.67 6.64 -7.24
C GLY A 103 -21.92 7.60 -6.28
N GLY A 104 -21.65 8.84 -6.73
CA GLY A 104 -20.87 9.82 -5.97
C GLY A 104 -19.35 9.60 -6.03
N VAL A 105 -18.88 8.72 -6.93
CA VAL A 105 -17.46 8.47 -7.18
C VAL A 105 -17.09 9.01 -8.56
N LEU A 106 -15.99 9.76 -8.61
CA LEU A 106 -15.38 10.20 -9.86
C LEU A 106 -14.28 9.21 -10.24
N GLU A 107 -14.35 8.64 -11.44
CA GLU A 107 -13.41 7.64 -11.93
C GLU A 107 -12.79 8.08 -13.26
N LEU A 108 -11.53 7.72 -13.49
CA LEU A 108 -10.87 7.94 -14.77
C LEU A 108 -11.22 6.79 -15.72
N ILE A 109 -11.71 7.13 -16.91
CA ILE A 109 -12.03 6.18 -17.97
C ILE A 109 -10.84 6.11 -18.93
N GLU A 110 -10.25 4.92 -19.07
CA GLU A 110 -9.22 4.66 -20.07
C GLU A 110 -9.65 3.49 -20.99
N PRO A 111 -10.22 3.80 -22.17
CA PRO A 111 -10.78 2.79 -23.08
C PRO A 111 -9.75 1.74 -23.52
N ASP A 112 -8.49 2.16 -23.64
CA ASP A 112 -7.40 1.30 -24.09
C ASP A 112 -6.92 0.35 -23.00
N LEU A 113 -7.07 0.68 -21.71
CA LEU A 113 -6.76 -0.26 -20.62
C LEU A 113 -7.77 -1.40 -20.55
N VAL A 114 -9.05 -1.11 -20.80
CA VAL A 114 -10.14 -2.12 -20.89
C VAL A 114 -9.90 -3.10 -22.04
N LYS A 115 -9.23 -2.66 -23.12
CA LYS A 115 -8.89 -3.48 -24.30
C LYS A 115 -7.45 -4.01 -24.30
N SER A 116 -6.57 -3.49 -23.44
CA SER A 116 -5.17 -3.89 -23.41
C SER A 116 -5.05 -5.35 -22.99
N ARG A 117 -4.20 -6.09 -23.69
CA ARG A 117 -3.99 -7.55 -23.60
C ARG A 117 -3.51 -8.06 -22.23
N PHE A 118 -3.51 -7.22 -21.20
CA PHE A 118 -3.00 -7.52 -19.87
C PHE A 118 -4.06 -7.72 -18.80
N GLY A 119 -5.34 -7.41 -19.05
CA GLY A 119 -6.58 -7.96 -18.45
C GLY A 119 -6.73 -8.22 -16.94
N TYR A 120 -5.69 -8.05 -16.14
CA TYR A 120 -5.58 -8.54 -14.77
C TYR A 120 -5.08 -7.39 -13.92
N ARG A 121 -5.91 -6.97 -12.96
CA ARG A 121 -5.55 -5.96 -11.96
C ARG A 121 -4.93 -6.68 -10.78
N ILE A 122 -3.63 -6.53 -10.55
CA ILE A 122 -3.03 -7.02 -9.30
C ILE A 122 -3.43 -6.12 -8.14
N SER A 123 -3.41 -6.66 -6.92
CA SER A 123 -3.69 -5.87 -5.73
C SER A 123 -2.67 -4.76 -5.53
N ARG A 124 -3.10 -3.67 -4.88
CA ARG A 124 -2.19 -2.61 -4.43
C ARG A 124 -1.05 -3.19 -3.58
N ALA A 125 -1.35 -4.20 -2.75
CA ALA A 125 -0.36 -4.86 -1.92
C ALA A 125 0.75 -5.49 -2.74
N MET A 126 0.36 -6.23 -3.79
CA MET A 126 1.28 -6.88 -4.71
C MET A 126 2.16 -5.85 -5.43
N LEU A 127 1.55 -4.79 -5.95
CA LEU A 127 2.26 -3.72 -6.67
C LEU A 127 3.25 -2.98 -5.77
N THR A 128 2.85 -2.61 -4.56
CA THR A 128 3.74 -1.94 -3.59
C THR A 128 4.89 -2.85 -3.18
N PHE A 129 4.61 -4.13 -2.89
CA PHE A 129 5.63 -5.10 -2.53
C PHE A 129 6.69 -5.28 -3.62
N LEU A 130 6.27 -5.43 -4.88
CA LEU A 130 7.18 -5.66 -6.01
C LEU A 130 8.02 -4.42 -6.36
N ASN A 131 7.49 -3.22 -6.12
CA ASN A 131 8.20 -1.97 -6.38
C ASN A 131 9.15 -1.54 -5.22
N ASP A 132 9.07 -2.18 -4.05
CA ASP A 132 10.06 -1.97 -2.99
C ASP A 132 11.39 -2.65 -3.35
N GLN A 133 12.23 -1.91 -4.07
CA GLN A 133 13.53 -2.41 -4.54
C GLN A 133 14.45 -2.81 -3.40
N GLN A 134 14.39 -2.12 -2.25
CA GLN A 134 15.27 -2.43 -1.13
C GLN A 134 14.86 -3.75 -0.48
N TYR A 135 13.56 -3.91 -0.22
CA TYR A 135 13.02 -5.12 0.38
C TYR A 135 13.21 -6.34 -0.54
N THR A 136 12.80 -6.23 -1.81
CA THR A 136 12.93 -7.32 -2.79
C THR A 136 14.40 -7.72 -3.05
N LYS A 137 15.33 -6.74 -3.05
CA LYS A 137 16.77 -7.00 -3.10
C LYS A 137 17.27 -7.70 -1.84
N GLY A 138 16.80 -7.30 -0.66
CA GLY A 138 17.11 -7.95 0.61
C GLY A 138 16.74 -9.43 0.59
N ILE A 139 15.51 -9.76 0.18
CA ILE A 139 15.05 -11.15 -0.01
C ILE A 139 15.98 -11.89 -0.98
N THR A 140 16.18 -11.33 -2.17
CA THR A 140 16.98 -11.96 -3.24
C THR A 140 18.42 -12.24 -2.80
N ASN A 141 19.02 -11.32 -2.04
CA ASN A 141 20.37 -11.44 -1.52
C ASN A 141 20.51 -12.46 -0.39
N SER A 142 19.43 -12.74 0.35
CA SER A 142 19.46 -13.81 1.37
C SER A 142 19.44 -15.21 0.76
N VAL A 143 18.83 -15.38 -0.43
CA VAL A 143 18.58 -16.71 -0.98
C VAL A 143 19.85 -17.57 -1.07
N PRO A 144 21.02 -17.10 -1.56
CA PRO A 144 22.22 -17.94 -1.65
C PRO A 144 22.64 -18.54 -0.31
N ILE A 145 22.64 -17.73 0.75
CA ILE A 145 23.06 -18.15 2.09
C ILE A 145 22.05 -19.15 2.66
N ILE A 146 20.76 -18.89 2.48
CA ILE A 146 19.71 -19.80 2.93
C ILE A 146 19.76 -21.12 2.15
N SER A 147 19.98 -21.10 0.82
CA SER A 147 20.15 -22.32 0.02
C SER A 147 21.32 -23.16 0.50
N LEU A 148 22.46 -22.53 0.85
CA LEU A 148 23.62 -23.23 1.39
C LEU A 148 23.32 -23.89 2.74
N TYR A 149 22.65 -23.17 3.65
CA TYR A 149 22.25 -23.71 4.94
C TYR A 149 21.29 -24.89 4.79
N VAL A 150 20.22 -24.73 4.01
CA VAL A 150 19.24 -25.80 3.78
C VAL A 150 19.89 -27.01 3.11
N GLY A 151 20.85 -26.80 2.20
CA GLY A 151 21.65 -27.85 1.57
C GLY A 151 22.51 -28.67 2.53
N GLN A 152 22.74 -28.19 3.77
CA GLN A 152 23.41 -28.96 4.82
C GLN A 152 22.43 -29.89 5.56
N ILE A 153 21.13 -29.62 5.47
CA ILE A 153 20.06 -30.37 6.13
C ILE A 153 19.49 -31.41 5.19
N VAL A 154 19.24 -31.03 3.93
CA VAL A 154 18.56 -31.84 2.93
C VAL A 154 19.08 -31.51 1.52
N ASP A 155 18.96 -32.43 0.57
CA ASP A 155 19.17 -32.08 -0.84
C ASP A 155 18.18 -30.97 -1.25
N ILE A 156 18.67 -30.02 -2.05
CA ILE A 156 17.83 -28.94 -2.56
C ILE A 156 16.65 -29.51 -3.36
N SER A 157 16.81 -30.65 -4.04
CA SER A 157 15.73 -31.30 -4.80
C SER A 157 14.58 -31.83 -3.95
N ASP A 158 14.79 -31.99 -2.64
CA ASP A 158 13.79 -32.43 -1.68
C ASP A 158 13.28 -31.28 -0.79
N THR A 159 13.79 -30.08 -1.01
CA THR A 159 13.42 -28.90 -0.22
C THR A 159 12.01 -28.40 -0.56
N GLU A 160 11.10 -28.52 0.40
CA GLU A 160 9.76 -27.90 0.41
C GLU A 160 9.72 -26.58 1.20
N ILE A 161 9.05 -25.57 0.64
CA ILE A 161 9.06 -24.19 1.12
C ILE A 161 7.63 -23.66 1.24
N VAL A 162 7.38 -22.89 2.29
CA VAL A 162 6.22 -22.00 2.38
C VAL A 162 6.70 -20.56 2.26
N ASP A 163 6.14 -19.78 1.33
CA ASP A 163 6.37 -18.34 1.22
C ASP A 163 5.03 -17.61 1.26
N LEU A 164 4.73 -17.01 2.41
CA LEU A 164 3.48 -16.32 2.72
C LEU A 164 3.55 -14.80 2.49
N CYS A 165 4.59 -14.33 1.77
CA CYS A 165 4.60 -12.95 1.30
C CYS A 165 3.51 -12.69 0.26
N THR A 166 3.17 -11.41 0.08
CA THR A 166 2.22 -10.97 -0.94
C THR A 166 2.60 -11.48 -2.33
N PHE A 167 3.90 -11.45 -2.68
CA PHE A 167 4.46 -12.18 -3.81
C PHE A 167 5.59 -13.09 -3.32
N PRO A 168 5.63 -14.39 -3.71
CA PRO A 168 6.57 -15.35 -3.16
C PRO A 168 7.96 -15.28 -3.82
N ILE A 169 8.64 -14.12 -3.77
CA ILE A 169 9.96 -13.95 -4.41
C ILE A 169 10.96 -14.97 -3.87
N PHE A 170 11.00 -15.16 -2.54
CA PHE A 170 11.95 -16.07 -1.91
C PHE A 170 11.73 -17.50 -2.43
N GLY A 171 10.49 -17.97 -2.35
CA GLY A 171 10.08 -19.28 -2.82
C GLY A 171 10.39 -19.52 -4.30
N LEU A 172 10.05 -18.57 -5.17
CA LEU A 172 10.33 -18.68 -6.61
C LEU A 172 11.83 -18.73 -6.91
N LYS A 173 12.65 -17.97 -6.19
CA LYS A 173 14.11 -18.01 -6.34
C LYS A 173 14.69 -19.34 -5.87
N MET A 174 14.14 -19.94 -4.82
CA MET A 174 14.53 -21.27 -4.36
C MET A 174 14.12 -22.36 -5.36
N LEU A 175 12.91 -22.28 -5.96
CA LEU A 175 12.51 -23.19 -7.05
C LEU A 175 13.48 -23.13 -8.23
N LYS A 176 13.93 -21.94 -8.62
CA LYS A 176 14.96 -21.77 -9.66
C LYS A 176 16.31 -22.41 -9.30
N ARG A 177 16.56 -22.69 -8.01
CA ARG A 177 17.75 -23.42 -7.53
C ARG A 177 17.55 -24.91 -7.36
N GLY A 178 16.36 -25.42 -7.66
CA GLY A 178 16.07 -26.85 -7.62
C GLY A 178 15.13 -27.27 -6.50
N ALA A 179 14.61 -26.35 -5.68
CA ALA A 179 13.63 -26.69 -4.65
C ALA A 179 12.45 -27.50 -5.23
N LYS A 180 11.95 -28.44 -4.43
CA LYS A 180 10.92 -29.40 -4.81
C LYS A 180 9.58 -28.72 -5.02
N LEU A 181 9.14 -27.98 -4.00
CA LEU A 181 7.78 -27.46 -3.88
C LEU A 181 7.78 -26.08 -3.21
N LEU A 182 6.96 -25.19 -3.74
CA LEU A 182 6.61 -23.91 -3.13
C LEU A 182 5.12 -23.92 -2.76
N THR A 183 4.79 -23.61 -1.51
CA THR A 183 3.44 -23.21 -1.11
C THR A 183 3.38 -21.69 -0.97
N CYS A 184 2.47 -21.01 -1.67
CA CYS A 184 2.30 -19.56 -1.58
C CYS A 184 0.84 -19.14 -1.36
N ASN A 185 0.64 -17.90 -0.90
CA ASN A 185 -0.68 -17.37 -0.57
C ASN A 185 -0.96 -16.02 -1.27
N PRO A 186 -1.49 -16.00 -2.51
CA PRO A 186 -2.03 -14.79 -3.11
C PRO A 186 -3.30 -14.33 -2.39
N SER A 187 -3.45 -13.01 -2.20
CA SER A 187 -4.59 -12.43 -1.48
C SER A 187 -5.93 -12.56 -2.21
N ASN A 188 -5.93 -12.61 -3.55
CA ASN A 188 -7.15 -12.70 -4.37
C ASN A 188 -6.88 -13.41 -5.71
N SER A 189 -7.94 -13.63 -6.49
CA SER A 189 -7.90 -14.41 -7.74
C SER A 189 -7.06 -13.74 -8.82
N ASP A 190 -7.01 -12.42 -8.82
CA ASP A 190 -6.23 -11.66 -9.81
C ASP A 190 -4.73 -11.78 -9.50
N ASP A 191 -4.35 -11.70 -8.22
CA ASP A 191 -3.00 -11.95 -7.73
C ASP A 191 -2.54 -13.39 -8.02
N GLN A 192 -3.44 -14.38 -7.84
CA GLN A 192 -3.18 -15.76 -8.25
C GLN A 192 -2.91 -15.86 -9.74
N THR A 193 -3.80 -15.30 -10.56
CA THR A 193 -3.69 -15.34 -12.02
C THR A 193 -2.39 -14.71 -12.48
N PHE A 194 -2.01 -13.57 -11.88
CA PHE A 194 -0.73 -12.92 -12.13
C PHE A 194 0.46 -13.83 -11.79
N ILE A 195 0.48 -14.48 -10.63
CA ILE A 195 1.53 -15.42 -10.26
C ILE A 195 1.64 -16.57 -11.28
N GLU A 196 0.52 -17.17 -11.68
CA GLU A 196 0.50 -18.24 -12.68
C GLU A 196 1.07 -17.81 -14.04
N ILE A 197 0.79 -16.58 -14.46
CA ILE A 197 1.38 -15.98 -15.67
C ILE A 197 2.90 -15.86 -15.52
N ILE A 198 3.38 -15.34 -14.38
CA ILE A 198 4.81 -15.22 -14.12
C ILE A 198 5.51 -16.58 -14.10
N LEU A 199 4.87 -17.60 -13.51
CA LEU A 199 5.38 -18.98 -13.52
C LEU A 199 5.55 -19.50 -14.94
N LYS A 200 4.52 -19.36 -15.78
CA LYS A 200 4.55 -19.75 -17.20
C LYS A 200 5.64 -19.01 -17.97
N MET A 201 5.72 -17.68 -17.81
CA MET A 201 6.75 -16.85 -18.48
C MET A 201 8.18 -17.21 -18.07
N ASN A 202 8.37 -17.82 -16.90
CA ASN A 202 9.68 -18.21 -16.38
C ASN A 202 9.95 -19.73 -16.51
N ASN A 203 9.11 -20.46 -17.24
CA ASN A 203 9.20 -21.92 -17.39
C ASN A 203 9.25 -22.67 -16.05
N ILE A 204 8.54 -22.18 -15.03
CA ILE A 204 8.41 -22.87 -13.73
C ILE A 204 7.17 -23.77 -13.81
N PRO A 205 7.33 -25.11 -13.62
CA PRO A 205 6.21 -26.03 -13.64
C PRO A 205 5.18 -25.73 -12.54
N LEU A 206 3.90 -25.69 -12.90
CA LEU A 206 2.81 -25.37 -11.96
C LEU A 206 2.63 -26.43 -10.88
N ASP A 207 2.95 -27.70 -11.16
CA ASP A 207 2.91 -28.81 -10.20
C ASP A 207 3.94 -28.65 -9.06
N LYS A 208 4.96 -27.81 -9.26
CA LYS A 208 5.90 -27.41 -8.19
C LYS A 208 5.39 -26.25 -7.32
N VAL A 209 4.18 -25.75 -7.57
CA VAL A 209 3.60 -24.63 -6.83
C VAL A 209 2.21 -24.99 -6.31
N LYS A 210 2.06 -25.00 -4.99
CA LYS A 210 0.77 -25.12 -4.30
C LYS A 210 0.28 -23.71 -3.94
N ILE A 211 -0.85 -23.32 -4.52
CA ILE A 211 -1.46 -22.00 -4.28
C ILE A 211 -2.57 -22.13 -3.24
N LEU A 212 -2.50 -21.27 -2.22
CA LEU A 212 -3.53 -21.06 -1.22
C LEU A 212 -4.10 -19.64 -1.44
N LEU A 213 -5.24 -19.50 -2.13
CA LEU A 213 -5.98 -18.24 -2.40
C LEU A 213 -6.75 -17.52 -1.24
N GLY A 214 -6.25 -16.38 -0.74
CA GLY A 214 -6.89 -15.55 0.29
C GLY A 214 -6.59 -15.95 1.75
N ASP A 215 -7.56 -15.75 2.66
CA ASP A 215 -7.38 -15.94 4.11
C ASP A 215 -8.15 -17.13 4.70
N ARG A 216 -8.72 -17.99 3.84
CA ARG A 216 -9.62 -19.08 4.26
C ARG A 216 -8.89 -20.42 4.41
N TRP A 217 -7.71 -20.40 5.02
CA TRP A 217 -6.98 -21.63 5.36
C TRP A 217 -7.30 -22.07 6.76
N THR A 218 -7.34 -23.37 6.91
CA THR A 218 -7.37 -24.06 8.19
C THR A 218 -6.11 -24.92 8.31
N ASN A 219 -5.87 -25.43 9.50
CA ASN A 219 -4.76 -26.34 9.78
C ASN A 219 -4.74 -27.56 8.83
N THR A 220 -5.90 -27.96 8.30
CA THR A 220 -6.01 -29.10 7.38
C THR A 220 -5.48 -28.81 5.98
N ASP A 221 -5.35 -27.55 5.58
CA ASP A 221 -4.81 -27.18 4.26
C ASP A 221 -3.31 -27.48 4.14
N PHE A 222 -2.60 -27.51 5.26
CA PHE A 222 -1.19 -27.88 5.34
C PHE A 222 -0.98 -29.40 5.50
N LYS A 223 -2.03 -30.16 5.85
CA LYS A 223 -2.04 -31.64 6.00
C LYS A 223 -0.86 -32.14 6.85
N ASP A 224 -0.20 -33.22 6.45
CA ASP A 224 0.99 -33.76 7.12
C ASP A 224 2.30 -33.27 6.46
N ASN A 225 2.23 -32.20 5.65
CA ASN A 225 3.42 -31.70 4.97
C ASN A 225 4.36 -31.04 5.98
N MET A 226 5.66 -31.32 5.84
CA MET A 226 6.73 -30.69 6.58
C MET A 226 7.56 -29.83 5.64
N TYR A 227 7.98 -28.67 6.13
CA TYR A 227 8.66 -27.64 5.37
C TYR A 227 10.06 -27.39 5.93
N HIS A 228 11.00 -27.11 5.03
CA HIS A 228 12.38 -26.80 5.38
C HIS A 228 12.57 -25.31 5.63
N VAL A 229 11.78 -24.50 4.93
CA VAL A 229 11.77 -23.04 5.10
C VAL A 229 10.34 -22.53 5.09
N ILE A 230 10.00 -21.73 6.10
CA ILE A 230 8.78 -20.94 6.17
C ILE A 230 9.20 -19.47 6.10
N PHE A 231 8.87 -18.78 5.02
CA PHE A 231 9.10 -17.36 4.85
C PHE A 231 7.78 -16.62 5.03
N ASN A 232 7.67 -15.74 6.03
CA ASN A 232 6.43 -15.01 6.31
C ASN A 232 6.69 -13.57 6.74
N ASN A 233 6.13 -12.62 6.00
CA ASN A 233 6.04 -11.23 6.43
C ASN A 233 4.73 -11.02 7.22
N ILE A 234 4.85 -10.77 8.53
CA ILE A 234 3.70 -10.54 9.41
C ILE A 234 3.23 -9.08 9.42
N PHE A 235 3.89 -8.18 8.69
CA PHE A 235 3.45 -6.79 8.59
C PHE A 235 2.50 -6.61 7.40
N ASP A 236 1.42 -5.87 7.62
CA ASP A 236 0.51 -5.46 6.56
C ASP A 236 1.00 -4.19 5.85
N LEU A 237 0.23 -3.69 4.87
CA LEU A 237 0.58 -2.44 4.16
C LEU A 237 0.52 -1.19 5.04
N ASN A 238 -0.21 -1.26 6.15
CA ASN A 238 -0.33 -0.17 7.11
C ASN A 238 0.85 -0.20 8.12
N SER A 239 1.78 -1.14 7.95
CA SER A 239 2.90 -1.42 8.86
C SER A 239 2.46 -1.95 10.23
N ASP A 240 1.23 -2.43 10.34
CA ASP A 240 0.71 -3.07 11.54
C ASP A 240 1.03 -4.56 11.53
N ILE A 241 1.09 -5.18 12.72
CA ILE A 241 1.24 -6.64 12.82
C ILE A 241 -0.08 -7.30 12.44
N ASP A 242 -0.06 -8.04 11.33
CA ASP A 242 -1.10 -8.97 10.96
C ASP A 242 -1.10 -10.16 11.95
N VAL A 243 -2.06 -10.10 12.87
CA VAL A 243 -2.22 -11.10 13.93
C VAL A 243 -2.48 -12.49 13.35
N GLN A 244 -3.17 -12.59 12.20
CA GLN A 244 -3.48 -13.87 11.58
C GLN A 244 -2.23 -14.47 10.94
N LYS A 245 -1.48 -13.70 10.16
CA LYS A 245 -0.18 -14.14 9.61
C LYS A 245 0.80 -14.51 10.70
N ARG A 246 0.86 -13.74 11.80
CA ARG A 246 1.71 -14.08 12.95
C ARG A 246 1.32 -15.43 13.57
N ARG A 247 0.02 -15.65 13.82
CA ARG A 247 -0.49 -16.92 14.36
C ARG A 247 -0.19 -18.08 13.44
N LEU A 248 -0.36 -17.89 12.13
CA LEU A 248 -0.07 -18.89 11.12
C LEU A 248 1.42 -19.24 11.08
N ALA A 249 2.32 -18.24 11.06
CA ALA A 249 3.76 -18.52 11.11
C ALA A 249 4.15 -19.32 12.35
N LEU A 250 3.62 -18.96 13.52
CA LEU A 250 3.87 -19.73 14.74
C LEU A 250 3.31 -21.14 14.64
N TYR A 251 2.09 -21.32 14.15
CA TYR A 251 1.50 -22.64 13.96
C TYR A 251 2.38 -23.51 13.05
N LEU A 252 2.75 -22.99 11.87
CA LEU A 252 3.60 -23.70 10.93
C LEU A 252 4.99 -24.00 11.53
N GLN A 253 5.57 -23.07 12.28
CA GLN A 253 6.84 -23.27 12.96
C GLN A 253 6.79 -24.45 13.94
N HIS A 254 5.71 -24.61 14.70
CA HIS A 254 5.62 -25.65 15.73
C HIS A 254 5.15 -27.00 15.17
N ALA A 255 4.31 -27.00 14.13
CA ALA A 255 3.64 -28.21 13.65
C ALA A 255 4.14 -28.72 12.28
N HIS A 256 4.73 -27.85 11.46
CA HIS A 256 5.05 -28.14 10.05
C HIS A 256 6.48 -27.77 9.65
N LEU A 257 7.34 -27.37 10.58
CA LEU A 257 8.75 -27.11 10.29
C LEU A 257 9.56 -28.35 10.65
N VAL A 258 10.39 -28.83 9.72
CA VAL A 258 11.33 -29.93 10.00
C VAL A 258 12.32 -29.53 11.09
N ASP A 259 12.93 -30.53 11.73
CA ASP A 259 14.06 -30.29 12.63
C ASP A 259 15.17 -29.53 11.88
N ASP A 260 15.75 -28.52 12.53
CA ASP A 260 16.73 -27.57 11.97
C ASP A 260 16.23 -26.69 10.79
N GLY A 261 14.95 -26.78 10.44
CA GLY A 261 14.31 -25.91 9.46
C GLY A 261 14.29 -24.44 9.89
N LEU A 262 14.01 -23.55 8.93
CA LEU A 262 14.07 -22.11 9.14
C LEU A 262 12.69 -21.44 9.10
N LEU A 263 12.37 -20.68 10.14
CA LEU A 263 11.36 -19.61 10.07
C LEU A 263 12.06 -18.29 9.72
N LEU A 264 11.65 -17.69 8.61
CA LEU A 264 12.20 -16.45 8.08
C LEU A 264 11.13 -15.34 8.02
N PRO A 265 11.52 -14.08 8.31
CA PRO A 265 12.79 -13.69 8.91
C PRO A 265 12.95 -14.24 10.34
N HIS A 266 14.19 -14.55 10.73
CA HIS A 266 14.49 -15.14 12.05
C HIS A 266 14.12 -14.22 13.23
N LYS A 267 14.16 -12.91 13.01
CA LYS A 267 13.83 -11.90 14.01
C LYS A 267 13.15 -10.70 13.36
N MET A 268 12.10 -10.21 14.02
CA MET A 268 11.43 -8.96 13.69
C MET A 268 11.32 -8.13 14.95
N THR A 269 11.64 -6.84 14.85
CA THR A 269 11.62 -5.90 15.98
C THR A 269 10.76 -4.69 15.65
N ILE A 270 9.94 -4.23 16.59
CA ILE A 270 9.31 -2.90 16.50
C ILE A 270 10.27 -1.92 17.15
N MET A 271 10.55 -0.84 16.43
CA MET A 271 11.33 0.29 16.90
C MET A 271 10.40 1.50 17.07
N GLY A 272 10.75 2.43 17.95
CA GLY A 272 10.05 3.70 18.09
C GLY A 272 10.98 4.84 18.45
N GLN A 273 10.51 6.06 18.29
CA GLN A 273 11.24 7.28 18.56
C GLN A 273 10.27 8.34 19.06
N LEU A 274 10.67 9.13 20.06
CA LEU A 274 9.91 10.29 20.48
C LEU A 274 10.12 11.41 19.47
N VAL A 275 9.01 11.97 18.98
CA VAL A 275 9.03 13.04 17.98
C VAL A 275 8.07 14.16 18.36
N ASN A 276 8.44 15.38 18.02
CA ASN A 276 7.54 16.52 18.01
C ASN A 276 7.02 16.73 16.58
N CYS A 277 5.71 16.58 16.38
CA CYS A 277 5.07 16.79 15.08
C CYS A 277 3.79 17.60 15.24
N LYS A 278 3.88 18.90 14.95
CA LYS A 278 2.75 19.85 15.04
C LYS A 278 1.57 19.42 14.19
N ARG A 279 1.83 18.87 12.99
CA ARG A 279 0.77 18.45 12.06
C ARG A 279 -0.09 17.32 12.62
N LEU A 280 0.53 16.30 13.22
CA LEU A 280 -0.23 15.19 13.82
C LEU A 280 -1.00 15.64 15.07
N ASP A 281 -0.44 16.58 15.83
CA ASP A 281 -1.11 17.15 17.01
C ASP A 281 -2.40 17.89 16.61
N VAL A 282 -2.35 18.79 15.61
CA VAL A 282 -3.56 19.50 15.15
C VAL A 282 -4.57 18.62 14.42
N GLN A 283 -4.15 17.47 13.89
CA GLN A 283 -5.06 16.48 13.28
C GLN A 283 -5.79 15.64 14.33
N ASN A 284 -5.25 15.51 15.54
CA ASN A 284 -5.84 14.71 16.62
C ASN A 284 -6.49 15.59 17.70
N ARG A 285 -6.26 16.90 17.72
CA ARG A 285 -6.73 17.81 18.78
C ARG A 285 -7.37 19.07 18.24
N VAL A 286 -8.42 19.51 18.93
CA VAL A 286 -9.06 20.81 18.71
C VAL A 286 -8.56 21.82 19.75
N TYR A 287 -8.30 23.02 19.27
CA TYR A 287 -7.90 24.19 20.03
C TYR A 287 -9.03 25.22 19.99
N ASP A 288 -9.47 25.72 21.15
CA ASP A 288 -10.59 26.67 21.25
C ASP A 288 -10.27 27.97 20.49
N GLU A 289 -9.00 28.35 20.41
CA GLU A 289 -8.51 29.53 19.70
C GLU A 289 -8.79 29.47 18.19
N ASN A 290 -8.83 28.25 17.61
CA ASN A 290 -9.05 28.07 16.17
C ASN A 290 -10.51 28.27 15.76
N VAL A 291 -11.45 28.11 16.69
CA VAL A 291 -12.90 28.14 16.41
C VAL A 291 -13.61 29.30 17.10
N GLY A 292 -13.02 29.90 18.13
CA GLY A 292 -13.63 30.97 18.92
C GLY A 292 -14.72 30.51 19.89
N TYR A 293 -14.87 29.19 20.09
CA TYR A 293 -15.84 28.56 20.98
C TYR A 293 -15.16 27.56 21.92
N LYS A 294 -15.69 27.41 23.14
CA LYS A 294 -15.17 26.46 24.13
C LYS A 294 -15.66 25.04 23.88
N ILE A 295 -15.07 24.36 22.90
CA ILE A 295 -15.48 23.00 22.48
C ILE A 295 -14.39 21.95 22.70
N ALA A 296 -13.13 22.36 22.86
CA ALA A 296 -11.98 21.47 22.99
C ALA A 296 -12.15 20.46 24.13
N ALA A 297 -12.64 20.88 25.30
CA ALA A 297 -12.86 20.01 26.46
C ALA A 297 -13.87 18.88 26.21
N HIS A 298 -14.76 19.04 25.23
CA HIS A 298 -15.76 18.04 24.84
C HIS A 298 -15.25 17.16 23.69
N VAL A 299 -14.63 17.76 22.67
CA VAL A 299 -14.17 17.04 21.47
C VAL A 299 -12.90 16.23 21.74
N ASN A 300 -11.95 16.79 22.50
CA ASN A 300 -10.66 16.15 22.77
C ASN A 300 -10.75 14.88 23.63
N ARG A 301 -11.95 14.48 24.08
CA ARG A 301 -12.19 13.19 24.72
C ARG A 301 -12.20 12.03 23.72
N TYR A 302 -12.35 12.33 22.43
CA TYR A 302 -12.43 11.36 21.33
C TYR A 302 -11.13 11.27 20.52
N GLN A 303 -10.00 11.68 21.11
CA GLN A 303 -8.68 11.56 20.50
C GLN A 303 -8.38 10.11 20.10
N VAL A 304 -7.80 9.92 18.92
CA VAL A 304 -7.31 8.61 18.51
C VAL A 304 -5.99 8.30 19.22
N SER A 305 -5.85 7.08 19.68
CA SER A 305 -4.63 6.62 20.37
C SER A 305 -3.49 6.29 19.41
N GLN A 306 -3.80 6.00 18.15
CA GLN A 306 -2.86 5.54 17.13
C GLN A 306 -3.27 6.09 15.76
N VAL A 307 -2.28 6.45 14.95
CA VAL A 307 -2.46 6.86 13.56
C VAL A 307 -1.59 5.94 12.70
N SER A 308 -2.23 5.08 11.90
CA SER A 308 -1.55 4.19 10.94
C SER A 308 -1.43 4.86 9.56
N ASN A 309 -0.74 4.22 8.60
CA ASN A 309 -0.59 4.71 7.22
C ASN A 309 0.15 6.04 7.07
N LEU A 310 1.02 6.38 8.02
CA LEU A 310 1.85 7.57 7.95
C LEU A 310 3.09 7.30 7.10
N ASN A 311 3.30 8.16 6.09
CA ASN A 311 4.60 8.26 5.46
C ASN A 311 5.43 9.33 6.17
N LEU A 312 6.28 8.90 7.10
CA LEU A 312 7.15 9.80 7.88
C LEU A 312 8.10 10.62 7.00
N THR A 313 8.40 10.19 5.76
CA THR A 313 9.25 10.96 4.83
C THR A 313 8.54 12.21 4.27
N LEU A 314 7.23 12.31 4.46
CA LEU A 314 6.39 13.43 4.02
C LEU A 314 5.90 14.29 5.20
N LEU A 315 6.36 13.99 6.42
CA LEU A 315 5.99 14.72 7.63
C LEU A 315 7.20 15.49 8.14
N ASP A 316 6.97 16.77 8.43
CA ASP A 316 7.92 17.57 9.17
C ASP A 316 7.80 17.21 10.66
N TYR A 317 8.88 16.69 11.23
CA TYR A 317 8.98 16.38 12.66
C TYR A 317 10.38 16.63 13.17
N GLU A 318 10.48 16.82 14.48
CA GLU A 318 11.73 16.92 15.21
C GLU A 318 11.90 15.67 16.09
N ALA A 319 13.05 15.00 15.96
CA ALA A 319 13.38 13.85 16.80
C ALA A 319 13.85 14.33 18.18
N LEU A 320 13.12 13.92 19.22
CA LEU A 320 13.38 14.26 20.62
C LEU A 320 14.18 13.18 21.35
N SER A 321 14.25 11.96 20.81
CA SER A 321 15.03 10.86 21.38
C SER A 321 15.79 10.10 20.30
N ASP A 322 16.73 9.27 20.74
CA ASP A 322 17.23 8.17 19.92
C ASP A 322 16.14 7.13 19.67
N THR A 323 16.32 6.32 18.63
CA THR A 323 15.44 5.17 18.35
C THR A 323 15.61 4.10 19.41
N ILE A 324 14.50 3.65 19.99
CA ILE A 324 14.44 2.55 20.96
C ILE A 324 13.77 1.32 20.38
N VAL A 325 14.21 0.13 20.79
CA VAL A 325 13.47 -1.12 20.51
C VAL A 325 12.24 -1.10 21.40
N ILE A 326 11.03 -1.19 20.85
CA ILE A 326 9.78 -1.34 21.61
C ILE A 326 9.46 -2.82 21.83
N SER A 327 9.59 -3.63 20.78
CA SER A 327 9.36 -5.07 20.85
C SER A 327 10.55 -5.79 20.22
N PRO A 328 11.34 -6.57 20.98
CA PRO A 328 12.50 -7.28 20.44
C PRO A 328 12.13 -8.55 19.65
N ASP A 329 10.88 -9.01 19.75
CA ASP A 329 10.37 -10.19 19.04
C ASP A 329 8.88 -10.00 18.71
N CYS A 330 8.57 -9.70 17.44
CA CYS A 330 7.21 -9.50 16.98
C CYS A 330 6.39 -10.80 16.85
N TYR A 331 7.04 -11.97 16.82
CA TYR A 331 6.31 -13.24 16.87
C TYR A 331 5.78 -13.50 18.28
N ARG A 332 6.51 -13.07 19.32
CA ARG A 332 6.16 -13.30 20.73
C ARG A 332 6.08 -11.99 21.53
N VAL A 333 5.21 -11.08 21.08
CA VAL A 333 5.00 -9.77 21.72
C VAL A 333 4.61 -9.95 23.19
N LYS A 334 5.36 -9.28 24.09
CA LYS A 334 5.07 -9.18 25.52
C LYS A 334 4.81 -7.72 25.89
N SER A 335 4.02 -7.50 26.94
CA SER A 335 3.87 -6.17 27.52
C SER A 335 5.14 -5.82 28.31
N ASP A 336 5.67 -4.62 28.08
CA ASP A 336 6.84 -4.08 28.79
C ASP A 336 6.75 -2.55 28.90
N VAL A 337 7.50 -1.97 29.84
CA VAL A 337 7.61 -0.52 30.03
C VAL A 337 8.97 -0.05 29.55
N MET A 338 8.97 0.78 28.51
CA MET A 338 10.20 1.27 27.88
C MET A 338 10.58 2.67 28.38
N LYS A 339 11.88 2.90 28.60
CA LYS A 339 12.43 4.23 28.90
C LYS A 339 13.04 4.82 27.62
N ALA A 340 12.48 5.94 27.16
CA ALA A 340 13.02 6.72 26.06
C ALA A 340 13.54 8.06 26.61
N PRO A 341 14.85 8.23 26.83
CA PRO A 341 15.40 9.49 27.29
C PRO A 341 15.27 10.55 26.19
N VAL A 342 14.82 11.75 26.56
CA VAL A 342 14.81 12.92 25.67
C VAL A 342 16.24 13.43 25.56
N THR A 343 16.73 13.59 24.34
CA THR A 343 18.11 13.99 24.02
C THR A 343 18.22 15.37 23.40
N ASN A 344 17.12 15.92 22.89
CA ASN A 344 17.01 17.28 22.35
C ASN A 344 15.80 17.98 23.01
N ASP A 345 16.05 19.07 23.74
CA ASP A 345 15.06 19.96 24.37
C ASP A 345 15.05 21.33 23.69
#